data_AF-A0A8T3S3B6-F1
#
_entry.id   AF-A0A8T3S3B6-F1
#
_cell.length_a   1.000
_cell.length_b   1.000
_cell.length_c   1.000
_cell.angle_alpha   90.00
_cell.angle_beta   90.00
_cell.angle_gamma   90.00
#
_symmetry.space_group_name_H-M   'P 1'
#
loop_
_entity.id
_entity.type
_entity.pdbx_description
1 polymer ?
#
loop_
_entity_poly.entity_id
_entity_poly.type
_entity_poly.pdbx_seq_one_letter_code
_entity_poly.pdbx_strand_id
1 'polypeptide(L)'
;MEQRLSELSVRTFVEHLATSDPIPGGGSAAAVAGAMAAALVHMVVELTLGRPAAEGNEDALMLMRRAAVAWQSELINLAELDANAYGAVVRARKLPRDTDRQREAR
;
A
#
# COMPACT_ATOMS: atom_id res chain seq x y z
N MET A 1 7.89 -11.27 -6.18
CA MET A 1 6.59 -11.87 -5.84
C MET A 1 5.91 -12.13 -7.17
N GLU A 2 5.47 -13.34 -7.46
CA GLU A 2 4.89 -13.68 -8.78
C GLU A 2 3.52 -13.04 -9.02
N GLN A 3 2.85 -12.55 -7.96
CA GLN A 3 1.61 -11.78 -8.02
C GLN A 3 1.74 -10.48 -7.22
N ARG A 4 1.00 -9.44 -7.60
CA ARG A 4 0.94 -8.15 -6.90
C ARG A 4 0.11 -8.26 -5.61
N LEU A 5 0.52 -7.58 -4.53
CA LEU A 5 -0.27 -7.50 -3.29
C LEU A 5 -1.67 -6.95 -3.56
N SER A 6 -1.77 -5.99 -4.48
CA SER A 6 -3.04 -5.35 -4.86
C SER A 6 -4.04 -6.30 -5.54
N GLU A 7 -3.58 -7.44 -6.03
CA GLU A 7 -4.41 -8.44 -6.71
C GLU A 7 -4.85 -9.57 -5.77
N LEU A 8 -4.29 -9.63 -4.56
CA LEU A 8 -4.70 -10.59 -3.55
C LEU A 8 -6.10 -10.26 -3.03
N SER A 9 -6.86 -11.30 -2.72
CA SER A 9 -8.07 -11.11 -1.91
C SER A 9 -7.68 -10.58 -0.52
N VAL A 10 -8.57 -9.80 0.11
CA VAL A 10 -8.37 -9.33 1.50
C VAL A 10 -8.05 -10.48 2.44
N ARG A 11 -8.73 -11.63 2.26
CA ARG A 11 -8.47 -12.86 3.00
C ARG A 11 -7.00 -13.30 2.85
N THR A 12 -6.54 -13.45 1.62
CA THR A 12 -5.19 -13.93 1.31
C THR A 12 -4.12 -12.97 1.83
N PHE A 13 -4.34 -11.66 1.69
CA PHE A 13 -3.42 -10.66 2.22
C PHE A 13 -3.26 -10.77 3.74
N VAL A 14 -4.36 -10.92 4.46
CA VAL A 14 -4.37 -11.08 5.93
C VAL A 14 -3.74 -12.42 6.34
N GLU A 15 -4.03 -13.50 5.61
CA GLU A 15 -3.42 -14.81 5.86
C GLU A 15 -1.89 -14.75 5.68
N HIS A 16 -1.38 -14.09 4.63
CA HIS A 16 0.05 -13.90 4.42
C HIS A 16 0.72 -13.07 5.53
N LEU A 17 0.07 -11.99 6.00
CA LEU A 17 0.55 -11.20 7.14
C LEU A 17 0.67 -12.02 8.43
N ALA A 18 -0.12 -13.08 8.58
CA ALA A 18 -0.15 -13.95 9.75
C ALA A 18 0.80 -15.17 9.64
N THR A 19 1.80 -15.11 8.77
CA THR A 19 2.80 -16.17 8.59
C THR A 19 4.17 -15.79 9.17
N SER A 20 5.12 -16.73 9.16
CA SER A 20 6.53 -16.43 9.42
C SER A 20 7.25 -15.79 8.22
N ASP A 21 6.57 -15.62 7.08
CA ASP A 21 7.20 -15.03 5.91
C ASP A 21 7.46 -13.54 6.14
N PRO A 22 8.63 -13.03 5.71
CA PRO A 22 9.00 -11.64 5.95
C PRO A 22 8.17 -10.62 5.14
N ILE A 23 7.35 -11.05 4.18
CA ILE A 23 6.65 -10.22 3.19
C ILE A 23 5.27 -10.82 2.94
N PRO A 24 4.17 -10.04 2.95
CA PRO A 24 4.09 -8.60 3.27
C PRO A 24 4.39 -8.30 4.74
N GLY A 25 4.84 -7.07 5.02
CA GLY A 25 5.18 -6.62 6.36
C GLY A 25 4.25 -5.52 6.89
N GLY A 26 4.62 -4.94 8.03
CA GLY A 26 3.87 -3.84 8.65
C GLY A 26 3.76 -2.59 7.78
N GLY A 27 4.78 -2.30 6.95
CA GLY A 27 4.75 -1.20 5.99
C GLY A 27 3.67 -1.40 4.93
N SER A 28 3.65 -2.56 4.26
CA SER A 28 2.57 -2.96 3.35
C SER A 28 1.20 -2.92 4.02
N ALA A 29 1.07 -3.41 5.25
CA ALA A 29 -0.20 -3.39 5.98
C ALA A 29 -0.68 -1.96 6.29
N ALA A 30 0.21 -1.07 6.73
CA ALA A 30 -0.12 0.33 7.00
C ALA A 30 -0.53 1.07 5.72
N ALA A 31 0.15 0.80 4.61
CA ALA A 31 -0.18 1.37 3.30
C ALA A 31 -1.58 0.91 2.83
N VAL A 32 -1.89 -0.39 2.92
CA VAL A 32 -3.23 -0.91 2.60
C VAL A 32 -4.31 -0.30 3.52
N ALA A 33 -4.03 -0.15 4.81
CA ALA A 33 -4.94 0.53 5.74
C ALA A 33 -5.20 1.99 5.35
N GLY A 34 -4.16 2.72 4.95
CA GLY A 34 -4.29 4.07 4.44
C GLY A 34 -5.11 4.14 3.14
N ALA A 35 -4.92 3.18 2.22
CA ALA A 35 -5.71 3.12 0.99
C ALA A 35 -7.20 2.91 1.28
N MET A 36 -7.54 2.07 2.27
CA MET A 36 -8.91 1.91 2.75
C MET A 36 -9.47 3.22 3.33
N ALA A 37 -8.68 3.94 4.12
CA ALA A 37 -9.10 5.25 4.66
C ALA A 37 -9.35 6.28 3.55
N ALA A 38 -8.47 6.36 2.55
CA ALA A 38 -8.65 7.25 1.40
C ALA A 38 -9.90 6.90 0.60
N ALA A 39 -10.17 5.60 0.37
CA ALA A 39 -11.38 5.15 -0.30
C ALA A 39 -12.67 5.53 0.47
N LEU A 40 -12.64 5.46 1.81
CA LEU A 40 -13.77 5.91 2.64
C LEU A 40 -14.01 7.41 2.54
N VAL A 41 -12.95 8.23 2.52
CA VAL A 41 -13.06 9.68 2.28
C VAL A 41 -13.68 9.94 0.90
N HIS A 42 -13.21 9.26 -0.13
CA HIS A 42 -13.76 9.38 -1.48
C HIS A 42 -15.25 9.02 -1.50
N MET A 43 -15.65 7.91 -0.88
CA MET A 43 -17.05 7.48 -0.78
C MET A 43 -17.93 8.55 -0.12
N VAL A 44 -17.49 9.14 1.00
CA VAL A 44 -18.26 10.19 1.70
C VAL A 44 -18.42 11.43 0.81
N VAL A 45 -17.37 11.81 0.08
CA VAL A 45 -17.45 12.94 -0.86
C VAL A 45 -18.47 12.65 -1.97
N GLU A 46 -18.44 11.47 -2.60
CA GLU A 46 -19.43 11.09 -3.62
C GLU A 46 -20.86 11.07 -3.07
N LEU A 47 -21.05 10.64 -1.83
CA LEU A 47 -22.36 10.68 -1.16
C LEU A 47 -22.82 12.10 -0.82
N THR A 48 -21.92 13.07 -0.74
CA THR A 48 -22.22 14.46 -0.34
C THR A 48 -22.48 15.35 -1.54
N LEU A 49 -21.71 15.17 -2.63
CA LEU A 49 -21.88 15.94 -3.86
C LEU A 49 -23.32 15.84 -4.40
N GLY A 50 -23.86 16.98 -4.83
CA GLY A 50 -25.24 17.07 -5.34
C GLY A 50 -26.34 17.07 -4.27
N ARG A 51 -25.99 17.10 -2.98
CA ARG A 51 -26.93 17.29 -1.87
C ARG A 51 -26.87 18.71 -1.32
N PRO A 52 -27.90 19.19 -0.61
CA PRO A 52 -27.87 20.50 0.05
C PRO A 52 -26.68 20.69 1.00
N ALA A 53 -26.19 19.60 1.60
CA ALA A 53 -24.99 19.62 2.45
C ALA A 53 -23.69 20.01 1.71
N ALA A 54 -23.66 19.95 0.37
CA ALA A 54 -22.54 20.39 -0.44
C ALA A 54 -22.57 21.88 -0.78
N GLU A 55 -23.70 22.56 -0.61
CA GLU A 55 -23.88 23.96 -1.02
C GLU A 55 -22.84 24.87 -0.36
N GLY A 56 -22.07 25.57 -1.19
CA GLY A 56 -21.00 26.46 -0.76
C GLY A 56 -19.67 25.77 -0.42
N ASN A 57 -19.58 24.45 -0.57
CA ASN A 57 -18.38 23.65 -0.29
C ASN A 57 -17.94 22.77 -1.47
N GLU A 58 -18.52 22.95 -2.66
CA GLU A 58 -18.32 22.10 -3.83
C GLU A 58 -16.85 22.03 -4.25
N ASP A 59 -16.14 23.16 -4.24
CA ASP A 59 -14.72 23.22 -4.60
C ASP A 59 -13.83 22.44 -3.60
N ALA A 60 -14.14 22.54 -2.30
CA ALA A 60 -13.45 21.81 -1.25
C ALA A 60 -13.70 20.30 -1.38
N LEU A 61 -14.94 19.89 -1.60
CA LEU A 61 -15.31 18.50 -1.85
C LEU A 61 -14.61 17.96 -3.11
N MET A 62 -14.54 18.74 -4.19
CA MET A 62 -13.84 18.35 -5.41
C MET A 62 -12.32 18.21 -5.21
N LEU A 63 -11.72 19.06 -4.38
CA LEU A 63 -10.31 18.91 -4.00
C LEU A 63 -10.09 17.65 -3.16
N MET A 64 -10.92 17.40 -2.15
CA MET A 64 -10.86 16.21 -1.31
C MET A 64 -11.02 14.93 -2.15
N ARG A 65 -11.95 14.93 -3.11
CA ARG A 65 -12.17 13.84 -4.06
C ARG A 65 -10.88 13.50 -4.82
N ARG A 66 -10.25 14.51 -5.43
CA ARG A 66 -9.00 14.32 -6.21
C ARG A 66 -7.88 13.78 -5.32
N ALA A 67 -7.72 14.35 -4.12
CA ALA A 67 -6.71 13.90 -3.17
C ALA A 67 -6.96 12.45 -2.73
N ALA A 68 -8.20 12.09 -2.40
CA ALA A 68 -8.55 10.75 -1.95
C ALA A 68 -8.26 9.67 -3.02
N VAL A 69 -8.63 9.92 -4.28
CA VAL A 69 -8.33 9.00 -5.40
C VAL A 69 -6.83 8.86 -5.63
N ALA A 70 -6.08 9.97 -5.56
CA ALA A 70 -4.63 9.95 -5.69
C ALA A 70 -3.97 9.14 -4.57
N TRP A 71 -4.35 9.39 -3.31
CA TRP A 71 -3.83 8.68 -2.15
C TRP A 71 -4.19 7.20 -2.15
N GLN A 72 -5.41 6.84 -2.55
CA GLN A 72 -5.79 5.43 -2.69
C GLN A 72 -4.83 4.68 -3.62
N SER A 73 -4.55 5.25 -4.79
CA SER A 73 -3.67 4.64 -5.80
C SER A 73 -2.21 4.60 -5.33
N GLU A 74 -1.73 5.70 -4.75
CA GLU A 74 -0.36 5.81 -4.25
C GLU A 74 -0.09 4.85 -3.08
N LEU A 75 -1.03 4.72 -2.14
CA LEU A 75 -0.87 3.84 -0.98
C LEU A 75 -0.89 2.36 -1.38
N ILE A 76 -1.68 1.98 -2.39
CA ILE A 76 -1.61 0.64 -2.96
C ILE A 76 -0.22 0.39 -3.58
N ASN A 77 0.32 1.36 -4.31
CA ASN A 77 1.66 1.27 -4.89
C ASN A 77 2.76 1.20 -3.81
N LEU A 78 2.65 1.99 -2.74
CA LEU A 78 3.58 1.97 -1.62
C LEU A 78 3.59 0.61 -0.91
N ALA A 79 2.46 -0.09 -0.82
CA ALA A 79 2.41 -1.43 -0.27
C ALA A 79 3.28 -2.41 -1.07
N GLU A 80 3.23 -2.33 -2.41
CA GLU A 80 4.08 -3.11 -3.32
C GLU A 80 5.55 -2.74 -3.18
N LEU A 81 5.84 -1.44 -3.12
CA LEU A 81 7.21 -0.94 -2.99
C LEU A 81 7.85 -1.41 -1.68
N ASP A 82 7.11 -1.40 -0.56
CA ASP A 82 7.57 -1.94 0.72
C ASP A 82 7.92 -3.43 0.61
N ALA A 83 7.01 -4.23 0.06
CA ALA A 83 7.22 -5.66 -0.15
C ALA A 83 8.44 -5.95 -1.05
N ASN A 84 8.59 -5.21 -2.14
CA ASN A 84 9.69 -5.37 -3.08
C ASN A 84 11.04 -4.93 -2.49
N ALA A 85 11.06 -3.79 -1.79
CA ALA A 85 12.25 -3.26 -1.13
C ALA A 85 12.75 -4.23 -0.06
N TYR A 86 11.85 -4.69 0.83
CA TYR A 86 12.25 -5.66 1.85
C TYR A 86 12.62 -7.02 1.25
N GLY A 87 11.96 -7.44 0.16
CA GLY A 87 12.35 -8.60 -0.63
C GLY A 87 13.79 -8.53 -1.16
N ALA A 88 14.24 -7.37 -1.61
CA ALA A 88 15.63 -7.18 -2.01
C ALA A 88 16.59 -7.35 -0.82
N VAL A 89 16.26 -6.79 0.35
CA VAL A 89 17.05 -6.96 1.58
C VAL A 89 17.12 -8.42 2.00
N VAL A 90 16.01 -9.16 1.98
CA VAL A 90 15.97 -10.59 2.31
C VAL A 90 16.84 -11.40 1.34
N ARG A 91 16.78 -11.12 0.04
CA ARG A 91 17.63 -11.78 -0.97
C ARG A 91 19.11 -11.50 -0.75
N ALA A 92 19.48 -10.23 -0.56
CA ALA A 92 20.86 -9.85 -0.25
C ALA A 92 21.36 -10.54 1.03
N ARG A 93 20.51 -10.60 2.07
CA ARG A 93 20.88 -11.26 3.33
C ARG A 93 21.18 -12.76 3.19
N LYS A 94 20.60 -13.43 2.19
CA LYS A 94 20.81 -14.86 1.87
C LYS A 94 22.05 -15.13 1.03
N LEU A 95 22.72 -14.10 0.48
CA LEU A 95 23.95 -14.29 -0.29
C LEU A 95 25.08 -14.83 0.61
N PRO A 96 25.98 -15.69 0.06
CA PRO A 96 27.19 -16.12 0.75
C PRO A 96 28.02 -14.92 1.21
N ARG A 97 28.82 -15.12 2.27
CA ARG A 97 29.61 -14.03 2.89
C ARG A 97 30.97 -14.49 3.42
N ASP A 98 31.44 -15.62 2.94
CA ASP A 98 32.61 -16.30 3.48
C ASP A 98 33.91 -15.68 2.94
N THR A 99 33.89 -15.18 1.70
CA THR A 99 35.02 -14.47 1.07
C THR A 99 34.81 -12.96 1.01
N ASP A 100 35.88 -12.17 0.88
CA ASP A 100 35.79 -10.71 0.70
C ASP A 100 34.96 -10.34 -0.54
N ARG A 101 35.18 -11.06 -1.65
CA ARG A 101 34.40 -10.89 -2.88
C ARG A 101 32.91 -11.19 -2.70
N GLN A 102 32.56 -12.15 -1.85
CA GLN A 102 31.16 -12.45 -1.51
C GLN A 102 30.55 -11.40 -0.60
N ARG A 103 31.33 -10.82 0.32
CA ARG A 103 30.89 -9.71 1.18
C ARG A 103 30.64 -8.43 0.38
N GLU A 104 31.47 -8.13 -0.61
CA GLU A 104 31.30 -6.97 -1.50
C GLU A 104 30.08 -7.11 -2.44
N ALA A 105 29.73 -8.33 -2.83
CA ALA A 105 28.60 -8.61 -3.71
C ALA A 105 27.24 -8.64 -2.99
N ARG A 106 27.23 -8.47 -1.67
CA ARG A 106 26.05 -8.54 -0.79
C ARG A 106 25.52 -7.17 -0.43
#